data_AF-A0A2E3DIP3-F1
#
_entry.id   AF-A0A2E3DIP3-F1
#
_cell.length_a   1.000
_cell.length_b   1.000
_cell.length_c   1.000
_cell.angle_alpha   90.00
_cell.angle_beta   90.00
_cell.angle_gamma   90.00
#
_symmetry.space_group_name_H-M   'P 1'
#
loop_
_entity.id
_entity.type
_entity.pdbx_description
1 polymer ?
#
loop_
_entity_poly.entity_id
_entity_poly.type
_entity_poly.pdbx_seq_one_letter_code
_entity_poly.pdbx_strand_id
1 'polypeptide(L)'
;MSRIFHTFCVALLLASTVKAQDAVSFRADIAPILINNCLACHGPKKAEGGYRVDTFERFLREGDSELAAITAGNHDESESLRRIKSEDEFERMPLEGQPLSAQETALIENWITQGAKYDAEDPQAALATIVPAPTHPAPPETYPRSVPITAVTFSPDGSQVVTGGYHEVVLWNTADGAMIKRIQNVGQRTFALRFSNDGQHLVAAGGAPGRLGEARIFSAATGDLVSVLGTTSDVVLDAQFNLTGDHLAVAGADSSIRIYEFPAGNLVRTISSHSDWIMAIAWDNEGKRLASASRDKTAKLFDVETGELLVTYSGHNNPVKGVAFHPDNNHIYSAGGDNKVHWWNSADGKKAGELAQGGEVYKLEKIGGVITTSSADKTIRQIDAATQKEIRNYAGHADWTLSSAFHEATKRIAGGAFDGAVKIWNAEDGAEVLTFVAAPGVK
;
A
#
# COMPACT_ATOMS: atom_id res chain seq x y z
N MET A 1 8.21 -2.90 -93.80
CA MET A 1 7.98 -1.63 -93.06
C MET A 1 7.44 -2.02 -91.69
N SER A 2 8.28 -2.34 -90.72
CA SER A 2 8.69 -1.45 -89.61
C SER A 2 7.51 -0.74 -88.95
N ARG A 3 7.10 -1.16 -87.74
CA ARG A 3 7.37 -0.42 -86.49
C ARG A 3 6.59 -0.96 -85.26
N ILE A 4 7.37 -1.32 -84.25
CA ILE A 4 7.22 -1.00 -82.81
C ILE A 4 6.07 -1.67 -82.03
N PHE A 5 6.42 -2.75 -81.29
CA PHE A 5 5.73 -3.17 -80.09
C PHE A 5 6.15 -2.27 -78.91
N HIS A 6 5.20 -1.59 -78.26
CA HIS A 6 5.43 -0.92 -76.97
C HIS A 6 5.20 -1.94 -75.84
N THR A 7 6.28 -2.34 -75.17
CA THR A 7 6.22 -3.10 -73.93
C THR A 7 5.86 -2.15 -72.79
N PHE A 8 4.62 -2.21 -72.29
CA PHE A 8 4.23 -1.53 -71.05
C PHE A 8 4.80 -2.32 -69.87
N CYS A 9 5.89 -1.82 -69.28
CA CYS A 9 6.42 -2.33 -68.02
C CYS A 9 5.61 -1.68 -66.88
N VAL A 10 4.65 -2.42 -66.32
CA VAL A 10 3.95 -2.00 -65.11
C VAL A 10 4.88 -2.30 -63.93
N ALA A 11 5.59 -1.27 -63.46
CA ALA A 11 6.34 -1.35 -62.21
C ALA A 11 5.34 -1.39 -61.05
N LEU A 12 5.14 -2.58 -60.47
CA LEU A 12 4.40 -2.75 -59.24
C LEU A 12 5.29 -2.25 -58.08
N LEU A 13 5.11 -0.99 -57.69
CA LEU A 13 5.68 -0.46 -56.45
C LEU A 13 4.97 -1.14 -55.26
N LEU A 14 5.56 -2.22 -54.77
CA LEU A 14 5.26 -2.77 -53.44
C LEU A 14 5.73 -1.75 -52.41
N ALA A 15 4.83 -0.84 -52.01
CA ALA A 15 5.02 -0.05 -50.81
C ALA A 15 4.96 -1.00 -49.61
N SER A 16 6.13 -1.47 -49.16
CA SER A 16 6.27 -2.10 -47.85
C SER A 16 5.94 -1.04 -46.81
N THR A 17 4.73 -1.05 -46.27
CA THR A 17 4.43 -0.35 -45.03
C THR A 17 5.23 -1.03 -43.93
N VAL A 18 6.43 -0.52 -43.65
CA VAL A 18 7.10 -0.79 -42.39
C VAL A 18 6.13 -0.29 -41.33
N LYS A 19 5.50 -1.21 -40.60
CA LYS A 19 4.75 -0.86 -39.40
C LYS A 19 5.74 -0.10 -38.51
N ALA A 20 5.50 1.19 -38.26
CA ALA A 20 6.27 1.91 -37.26
C ALA A 20 6.20 1.09 -35.97
N GLN A 21 7.35 0.70 -35.45
CA GLN A 21 7.41 0.02 -34.16
C GLN A 21 6.82 0.99 -33.14
N ASP A 22 5.85 0.52 -32.36
CA ASP A 22 5.19 1.36 -31.36
C ASP A 22 6.25 2.00 -30.44
N ALA A 23 6.03 3.25 -30.05
CA ALA A 23 6.96 3.96 -29.19
C ALA A 23 7.03 3.25 -27.84
N VAL A 24 8.24 2.95 -27.36
CA VAL A 24 8.44 2.32 -26.06
C VAL A 24 8.18 3.35 -24.96
N SER A 25 7.24 3.06 -24.08
CA SER A 25 6.87 3.90 -22.95
C SER A 25 7.85 3.71 -21.81
N PHE A 26 8.41 4.79 -21.27
CA PHE A 26 9.25 4.65 -20.08
C PHE A 26 8.43 4.14 -18.90
N ARG A 27 7.24 4.73 -18.66
CA ARG A 27 6.39 4.34 -17.53
C ARG A 27 5.84 2.93 -17.63
N ALA A 28 5.38 2.51 -18.81
CA ALA A 28 4.69 1.23 -18.97
C ALA A 28 5.66 0.06 -19.27
N ASP A 29 6.76 0.33 -19.97
CA ASP A 29 7.64 -0.74 -20.45
C ASP A 29 8.98 -0.78 -19.70
N ILE A 30 9.57 0.36 -19.35
CA ILE A 30 10.95 0.41 -18.80
C ILE A 30 10.98 0.47 -17.28
N ALA A 31 10.24 1.39 -16.67
CA ALA A 31 10.20 1.60 -15.23
C ALA A 31 9.83 0.32 -14.44
N PRO A 32 8.88 -0.54 -14.89
CA PRO A 32 8.61 -1.81 -14.22
C PRO A 32 9.82 -2.76 -14.20
N ILE A 33 10.62 -2.80 -15.27
CA ILE A 33 11.85 -3.60 -15.34
C ILE A 33 12.85 -3.09 -14.29
N LEU A 34 13.03 -1.77 -14.19
CA LEU A 34 13.94 -1.15 -13.23
C LEU A 34 13.50 -1.39 -11.78
N ILE A 35 12.21 -1.26 -11.48
CA ILE A 35 11.65 -1.53 -10.15
C ILE A 35 11.91 -2.97 -9.73
N ASN A 36 11.69 -3.93 -10.63
CA ASN A 36 11.76 -5.35 -10.30
C ASN A 36 13.20 -5.89 -10.22
N ASN A 37 14.12 -5.33 -10.99
CA ASN A 37 15.46 -5.91 -11.17
C ASN A 37 16.61 -5.03 -10.63
N CYS A 38 16.39 -3.72 -10.46
CA CYS A 38 17.49 -2.78 -10.18
C CYS A 38 17.27 -1.98 -8.88
N LEU A 39 16.03 -1.60 -8.57
CA LEU A 39 15.73 -0.63 -7.51
C LEU A 39 16.16 -1.08 -6.11
N ALA A 40 16.18 -2.38 -5.85
CA ALA A 40 16.61 -2.92 -4.55
C ALA A 40 18.07 -2.57 -4.21
N CYS A 41 18.96 -2.56 -5.21
CA CYS A 41 20.38 -2.27 -5.04
C CYS A 41 20.77 -0.82 -5.40
N HIS A 42 19.92 -0.14 -6.18
CA HIS A 42 20.17 1.21 -6.71
C HIS A 42 19.09 2.24 -6.31
N GLY A 43 18.47 2.07 -5.15
CA GLY A 43 17.45 2.97 -4.61
C GLY A 43 18.00 4.15 -3.79
N PRO A 44 17.13 4.94 -3.14
CA PRO A 44 17.55 6.11 -2.36
C PRO A 44 18.40 5.80 -1.15
N LYS A 45 18.25 4.59 -0.58
CA LYS A 45 18.98 4.15 0.61
C LYS A 45 20.26 3.37 0.28
N LYS A 46 20.42 2.89 -0.97
CA LYS A 46 21.53 2.06 -1.41
C LYS A 46 21.82 2.35 -2.89
N ALA A 47 23.04 2.77 -3.20
CA ALA A 47 23.45 3.20 -4.53
C ALA A 47 24.73 2.47 -4.93
N GLU A 48 24.63 1.18 -5.22
CA GLU A 48 25.82 0.40 -5.60
C GLU A 48 26.47 0.96 -6.86
N GLY A 49 27.80 1.11 -6.83
CA GLY A 49 28.57 1.71 -7.92
C GLY A 49 28.14 3.14 -8.28
N GLY A 50 27.55 3.88 -7.33
CA GLY A 50 27.10 5.26 -7.52
C GLY A 50 25.81 5.41 -8.35
N TYR A 51 25.30 4.34 -8.96
CA TYR A 51 24.11 4.38 -9.80
C TYR A 51 22.82 4.43 -8.99
N ARG A 52 21.87 5.21 -9.49
CA ARG A 52 20.55 5.44 -8.88
C ARG A 52 19.46 5.28 -9.92
N VAL A 53 18.45 4.47 -9.60
CA VAL A 53 17.34 4.12 -10.52
C VAL A 53 15.97 4.45 -9.95
N ASP A 54 15.91 5.19 -8.84
CA ASP A 54 14.66 5.49 -8.14
C ASP A 54 13.80 6.57 -8.80
N THR A 55 14.38 7.36 -9.71
CA THR A 55 13.67 8.31 -10.56
C THR A 55 14.22 8.26 -11.99
N PHE A 56 13.45 8.76 -12.96
CA PHE A 56 13.91 8.85 -14.33
C PHE A 56 15.18 9.71 -14.45
N GLU A 57 15.18 10.89 -13.82
CA GLU A 57 16.31 11.79 -13.88
C GLU A 57 17.59 11.15 -13.33
N ARG A 58 17.48 10.41 -12.21
CA ARG A 58 18.62 9.73 -11.60
C ARG A 58 19.15 8.60 -12.46
N PHE A 59 18.27 7.85 -13.12
CA PHE A 59 18.65 6.73 -13.99
C PHE A 59 19.53 7.15 -15.17
N LEU A 60 19.41 8.39 -15.64
CA LEU A 60 20.25 8.90 -16.73
C LEU A 60 21.65 9.34 -16.29
N ARG A 61 21.89 9.53 -14.99
CA ARG A 61 23.15 10.08 -14.47
C ARG A 61 24.22 9.01 -14.34
N GLU A 62 25.48 9.44 -14.47
CA GLU A 62 26.65 8.60 -14.23
C GLU A 62 26.70 8.08 -12.78
N GLY A 63 27.28 6.89 -12.63
CA GLY A 63 27.68 6.32 -11.34
C GLY A 63 29.16 6.59 -11.08
N ASP A 64 29.79 5.75 -10.27
CA ASP A 64 31.20 5.85 -9.90
C ASP A 64 32.16 5.63 -11.07
N SER A 65 31.67 5.11 -12.21
CA SER A 65 32.44 4.90 -13.43
C SER A 65 32.67 6.17 -14.24
N GLU A 66 31.97 7.28 -13.92
CA GLU A 66 31.94 8.52 -14.72
C GLU A 66 31.49 8.33 -16.18
N LEU A 67 30.89 7.17 -16.49
CA LEU A 67 30.27 6.89 -17.78
C LEU A 67 28.78 7.19 -17.71
N ALA A 68 28.25 7.78 -18.79
CA ALA A 68 26.82 8.00 -18.95
C ALA A 68 26.07 6.66 -18.80
N ALA A 69 25.14 6.60 -17.84
CA ALA A 69 24.32 5.42 -17.63
C ALA A 69 23.51 5.08 -18.89
N ILE A 70 22.91 6.12 -19.47
CA ILE A 70 22.08 6.04 -20.67
C ILE A 70 22.44 7.22 -21.58
N THR A 71 22.81 6.91 -22.81
CA THR A 71 23.07 7.89 -23.86
C THR A 71 21.91 7.85 -24.85
N ALA A 72 21.03 8.86 -24.79
CA ALA A 72 19.83 8.93 -25.61
C ALA A 72 20.16 8.80 -27.11
N GLY A 73 19.54 7.83 -27.78
CA GLY A 73 19.75 7.56 -29.20
C GLY A 73 21.01 6.74 -29.52
N ASN A 74 21.86 6.46 -28.53
CA ASN A 74 23.09 5.69 -28.72
C ASN A 74 23.23 4.59 -27.67
N HIS A 75 22.75 3.39 -28.03
CA HIS A 75 22.78 2.24 -27.14
C HIS A 75 24.19 1.68 -26.88
N ASP A 76 25.16 1.92 -27.79
CA ASP A 76 26.54 1.44 -27.66
C ASP A 76 27.32 2.27 -26.63
N GLU A 77 26.93 3.53 -26.44
CA GLU A 77 27.50 4.45 -25.44
C GLU A 77 26.71 4.45 -24.11
N SER A 78 25.77 3.52 -23.92
CA SER A 78 24.97 3.41 -22.71
C SER A 78 25.54 2.35 -21.77
N GLU A 79 26.26 2.77 -20.73
CA GLU A 79 26.96 1.85 -19.82
C GLU A 79 26.01 0.87 -19.11
N SER A 80 24.81 1.33 -18.73
CA SER A 80 23.79 0.48 -18.11
C SER A 80 23.37 -0.65 -19.04
N LEU A 81 23.17 -0.37 -20.34
CA LEU A 81 22.78 -1.40 -21.29
C LEU A 81 23.94 -2.37 -21.55
N ARG A 82 25.18 -1.89 -21.66
CA ARG A 82 26.37 -2.76 -21.80
C ARG A 82 26.45 -3.76 -20.65
N ARG A 83 26.27 -3.31 -19.41
CA ARG A 83 26.26 -4.17 -18.21
C ARG A 83 25.08 -5.14 -18.21
N ILE A 84 23.89 -4.70 -18.61
CA ILE A 84 22.71 -5.58 -18.73
C ILE A 84 22.95 -6.71 -19.73
N LYS A 85 23.63 -6.41 -20.84
CA LYS A 85 23.93 -7.37 -21.92
C LYS A 85 25.19 -8.20 -21.70
N SER A 86 25.96 -7.92 -20.65
CA SER A 86 27.23 -8.62 -20.39
C SER A 86 26.99 -10.09 -20.07
N GLU A 87 27.79 -10.98 -20.67
CA GLU A 87 27.84 -12.41 -20.33
C GLU A 87 28.81 -12.68 -19.15
N ASP A 88 29.64 -11.72 -18.78
CA ASP A 88 30.53 -11.82 -17.63
C ASP A 88 29.72 -11.67 -16.33
N GLU A 89 29.63 -12.74 -15.54
CA GLU A 89 28.88 -12.79 -14.29
C GLU A 89 29.34 -11.78 -13.23
N PHE A 90 30.59 -11.29 -13.30
CA PHE A 90 31.13 -10.32 -12.35
C PHE A 90 30.87 -8.87 -12.78
N GLU A 91 30.54 -8.63 -14.05
CA GLU A 91 30.21 -7.29 -14.56
C GLU A 91 28.71 -7.11 -14.86
N ARG A 92 28.00 -8.20 -15.09
CA ARG A 92 26.61 -8.22 -15.52
C ARG A 92 25.70 -7.59 -14.47
N MET A 93 24.75 -6.79 -14.93
CA MET A 93 23.65 -6.30 -14.10
C MET A 93 22.32 -6.96 -14.52
N PRO A 94 21.47 -7.39 -13.57
CA PRO A 94 21.67 -7.43 -12.12
C PRO A 94 22.76 -8.44 -11.71
N LEU A 95 23.64 -8.03 -10.80
CA LEU A 95 24.74 -8.86 -10.30
C LEU A 95 24.21 -10.04 -9.47
N GLU A 96 23.32 -9.72 -8.52
CA GLU A 96 22.61 -10.68 -7.69
C GLU A 96 21.22 -10.92 -8.29
N GLY A 97 21.09 -11.92 -9.17
CA GLY A 97 19.79 -12.27 -9.76
C GLY A 97 19.88 -12.95 -11.11
N GLN A 98 18.71 -13.36 -11.62
CA GLN A 98 18.61 -13.85 -12.99
C GLN A 98 18.89 -12.68 -13.97
N PRO A 99 19.55 -12.96 -15.11
CA PRO A 99 19.62 -12.01 -16.21
C PRO A 99 18.22 -11.56 -16.64
N LEU A 100 18.11 -10.32 -17.12
CA LEU A 100 16.91 -9.89 -17.82
C LEU A 100 16.64 -10.83 -19.00
N SER A 101 15.36 -11.05 -19.29
CA SER A 101 14.96 -11.78 -20.48
C SER A 101 15.37 -11.02 -21.74
N ALA A 102 15.54 -11.75 -22.85
CA ALA A 102 15.84 -11.13 -24.15
C ALA A 102 14.80 -10.07 -24.56
N GLN A 103 13.54 -10.24 -24.15
CA GLN A 103 12.48 -9.27 -24.41
C GLN A 103 12.66 -7.98 -23.61
N GLU A 104 12.97 -8.08 -22.31
CA GLU A 104 13.24 -6.91 -21.45
C GLU A 104 14.48 -6.15 -21.92
N THR A 105 15.56 -6.86 -22.25
CA THR A 105 16.77 -6.24 -22.80
C THR A 105 16.48 -5.52 -24.12
N ALA A 106 15.72 -6.15 -25.02
CA ALA A 106 15.32 -5.52 -26.28
C ALA A 106 14.42 -4.29 -26.09
N LEU A 107 13.55 -4.28 -25.07
CA LEU A 107 12.73 -3.11 -24.75
C LEU A 107 13.60 -1.92 -24.31
N ILE A 108 14.56 -2.15 -23.40
CA ILE A 108 15.49 -1.11 -22.94
C ILE A 108 16.32 -0.59 -24.12
N GLU A 109 16.86 -1.50 -24.94
CA GLU A 109 17.63 -1.15 -26.12
C GLU A 109 16.83 -0.29 -27.10
N ASN A 110 15.61 -0.73 -27.46
CA ASN A 110 14.73 0.02 -28.36
C ASN A 110 14.34 1.39 -27.78
N TRP A 111 14.06 1.47 -26.48
CA TRP A 111 13.76 2.74 -25.81
C TRP A 111 14.94 3.72 -25.88
N ILE A 112 16.17 3.25 -25.65
CA ILE A 112 17.38 4.05 -25.80
C ILE A 112 17.53 4.52 -27.25
N THR A 113 17.40 3.63 -28.23
CA THR A 113 17.46 3.95 -29.67
C THR A 113 16.40 5.00 -30.07
N GLN A 114 15.22 4.97 -29.46
CA GLN A 114 14.15 5.95 -29.67
C GLN A 114 14.39 7.30 -28.96
N GLY A 115 15.55 7.48 -28.35
CA GLY A 115 15.97 8.72 -27.70
C GLY A 115 15.70 8.76 -26.19
N ALA A 116 15.52 7.60 -25.54
CA ALA A 116 15.34 7.48 -24.09
C ALA A 116 14.26 8.42 -23.53
N LYS A 117 13.11 8.50 -24.19
CA LYS A 117 12.07 9.50 -23.89
C LYS A 117 11.37 9.22 -22.57
N TYR A 118 11.02 10.30 -21.86
CA TYR A 118 10.16 10.28 -20.68
C TYR A 118 8.73 10.63 -21.04
N ASP A 119 7.76 9.87 -20.51
CA ASP A 119 6.34 10.01 -20.80
C ASP A 119 5.45 10.13 -19.55
N ALA A 120 6.03 10.62 -18.44
CA ALA A 120 5.27 11.12 -17.28
C ALA A 120 5.48 12.64 -17.09
N GLU A 121 4.81 13.19 -16.09
CA GLU A 121 4.83 14.63 -15.80
C GLU A 121 6.12 15.08 -15.11
N ASP A 122 6.57 14.37 -14.07
CA ASP A 122 7.71 14.77 -13.24
C ASP A 122 8.84 13.72 -13.25
N PRO A 123 9.97 13.98 -13.93
CA PRO A 123 11.10 13.04 -13.99
C PRO A 123 11.80 12.81 -12.64
N GLN A 124 11.50 13.62 -11.61
CA GLN A 124 11.95 13.43 -10.23
C GLN A 124 10.99 12.57 -9.40
N ALA A 125 9.81 12.24 -9.91
CA ALA A 125 8.89 11.35 -9.22
C ALA A 125 9.51 9.95 -9.06
N ALA A 126 9.23 9.33 -7.91
CA ALA A 126 9.65 7.97 -7.66
C ALA A 126 9.03 7.02 -8.71
N LEU A 127 9.80 6.06 -9.23
CA LEU A 127 9.30 5.18 -10.31
C LEU A 127 7.97 4.50 -9.95
N ALA A 128 7.81 4.05 -8.70
CA ALA A 128 6.59 3.40 -8.24
C ALA A 128 5.33 4.28 -8.32
N THR A 129 5.46 5.62 -8.35
CA THR A 129 4.32 6.54 -8.42
C THR A 129 3.89 6.86 -9.84
N ILE A 130 4.69 6.49 -10.85
CA ILE A 130 4.42 6.81 -12.27
C ILE A 130 4.04 5.57 -13.09
N VAL A 131 4.39 4.37 -12.65
CA VAL A 131 4.06 3.14 -13.38
C VAL A 131 2.55 2.88 -13.41
N PRO A 132 2.02 2.28 -14.50
CA PRO A 132 0.68 1.73 -14.49
C PRO A 132 0.49 0.75 -13.33
N ALA A 133 -0.72 0.70 -12.78
CA ALA A 133 -1.03 -0.25 -11.72
C ALA A 133 -0.79 -1.69 -12.20
N PRO A 134 0.01 -2.49 -11.47
CA PRO A 134 0.31 -3.84 -11.91
C PRO A 134 -0.92 -4.74 -11.79
N THR A 135 -0.91 -5.85 -12.53
CA THR A 135 -1.82 -6.97 -12.26
C THR A 135 -1.12 -7.95 -11.33
N HIS A 136 -1.78 -8.31 -10.23
CA HIS A 136 -1.24 -9.27 -9.27
C HIS A 136 -1.56 -10.72 -9.65
N PRO A 137 -0.72 -11.68 -9.21
CA PRO A 137 -1.01 -13.09 -9.34
C PRO A 137 -2.36 -13.48 -8.74
N ALA A 138 -2.98 -14.53 -9.28
CA ALA A 138 -4.13 -15.15 -8.63
C ALA A 138 -3.72 -15.79 -7.29
N PRO A 139 -4.57 -15.71 -6.25
CA PRO A 139 -4.37 -16.45 -5.01
C PRO A 139 -4.46 -17.97 -5.27
N PRO A 140 -3.89 -18.82 -4.39
CA PRO A 140 -4.06 -20.26 -4.51
C PRO A 140 -5.54 -20.66 -4.36
N GLU A 141 -5.99 -21.68 -5.09
CA GLU A 141 -7.37 -22.18 -4.97
C GLU A 141 -7.67 -22.64 -3.53
N THR A 142 -6.73 -23.37 -2.94
CA THR A 142 -6.74 -23.82 -1.55
C THR A 142 -5.48 -23.39 -0.83
N TYR A 143 -5.62 -22.87 0.39
CA TYR A 143 -4.48 -22.49 1.20
C TYR A 143 -3.78 -23.73 1.78
N PRO A 144 -2.46 -23.86 1.65
CA PRO A 144 -1.72 -24.96 2.29
C PRO A 144 -1.60 -24.78 3.81
N ARG A 145 -1.80 -23.55 4.29
CA ARG A 145 -1.82 -23.15 5.70
C ARG A 145 -2.56 -21.82 5.82
N SER A 146 -3.09 -21.52 7.00
CA SER A 146 -3.64 -20.20 7.27
C SER A 146 -2.58 -19.09 7.14
N VAL A 147 -3.06 -17.88 6.90
CA VAL A 147 -2.24 -16.66 6.85
C VAL A 147 -2.68 -15.67 7.92
N PRO A 148 -1.78 -14.81 8.43
CA PRO A 148 -2.16 -13.79 9.40
C PRO A 148 -3.27 -12.86 8.89
N ILE A 149 -4.29 -12.62 9.72
CA ILE A 149 -5.37 -11.65 9.41
C ILE A 149 -4.95 -10.26 9.87
N THR A 150 -4.16 -9.61 9.04
CA THR A 150 -3.62 -8.25 9.28
C THR A 150 -4.63 -7.14 9.04
N ALA A 151 -5.75 -7.42 8.39
CA ALA A 151 -6.84 -6.48 8.18
C ALA A 151 -8.19 -7.20 8.23
N VAL A 152 -9.15 -6.59 8.92
CA VAL A 152 -10.54 -7.02 9.00
C VAL A 152 -11.46 -5.81 8.95
N THR A 153 -12.62 -5.92 8.32
CA THR A 153 -13.68 -4.91 8.36
C THR A 153 -15.05 -5.55 8.18
N PHE A 154 -16.13 -4.88 8.60
CA PHE A 154 -17.49 -5.33 8.33
C PHE A 154 -18.00 -4.71 7.02
N SER A 155 -18.88 -5.41 6.31
CA SER A 155 -19.72 -4.77 5.29
C SER A 155 -20.59 -3.68 5.92
N PRO A 156 -21.05 -2.68 5.13
CA PRO A 156 -21.87 -1.57 5.66
C PRO A 156 -23.17 -1.99 6.35
N ASP A 157 -23.72 -3.15 6.01
CA ASP A 157 -24.91 -3.74 6.62
C ASP A 157 -24.60 -4.70 7.79
N GLY A 158 -23.31 -4.99 8.04
CA GLY A 158 -22.84 -5.94 9.06
C GLY A 158 -23.12 -7.41 8.76
N SER A 159 -23.64 -7.75 7.57
CA SER A 159 -23.94 -9.14 7.19
C SER A 159 -22.69 -9.93 6.80
N GLN A 160 -21.58 -9.24 6.53
CA GLN A 160 -20.31 -9.82 6.12
C GLN A 160 -19.16 -9.27 6.94
N VAL A 161 -18.15 -10.12 7.13
CA VAL A 161 -16.81 -9.71 7.56
C VAL A 161 -15.86 -9.93 6.39
N VAL A 162 -15.01 -8.94 6.12
CA VAL A 162 -14.03 -8.96 5.03
C VAL A 162 -12.64 -9.04 5.65
N THR A 163 -11.82 -9.97 5.15
CA THR A 163 -10.45 -10.20 5.65
C THR A 163 -9.43 -10.04 4.54
N GLY A 164 -8.23 -9.61 4.91
CA GLY A 164 -7.06 -9.73 4.04
C GLY A 164 -6.66 -11.19 3.83
N GLY A 165 -6.20 -11.53 2.63
CA GLY A 165 -5.58 -12.81 2.28
C GLY A 165 -4.27 -12.60 1.52
N TYR A 166 -3.75 -13.67 0.92
CA TYR A 166 -2.57 -13.61 0.07
C TYR A 166 -2.98 -13.32 -1.38
N HIS A 167 -2.69 -12.11 -1.88
CA HIS A 167 -3.15 -11.60 -3.18
C HIS A 167 -4.67 -11.50 -3.37
N GLU A 168 -5.42 -11.48 -2.26
CA GLU A 168 -6.87 -11.37 -2.28
C GLU A 168 -7.43 -10.74 -1.02
N VAL A 169 -8.71 -10.40 -1.08
CA VAL A 169 -9.57 -10.19 0.10
C VAL A 169 -10.74 -11.16 0.02
N VAL A 170 -11.19 -11.64 1.18
CA VAL A 170 -12.22 -12.67 1.27
C VAL A 170 -13.39 -12.17 2.10
N LEU A 171 -14.60 -12.37 1.60
CA LEU A 171 -15.86 -11.99 2.23
C LEU A 171 -16.47 -13.23 2.88
N TRP A 172 -16.83 -13.12 4.15
CA TRP A 172 -17.37 -14.21 4.97
C TRP A 172 -18.70 -13.80 5.57
N ASN A 173 -19.65 -14.73 5.64
CA ASN A 173 -20.95 -14.51 6.25
C ASN A 173 -20.82 -14.43 7.78
N THR A 174 -21.36 -13.38 8.41
CA THR A 174 -21.27 -13.21 9.87
C THR A 174 -22.18 -14.15 10.66
N ALA A 175 -23.12 -14.83 10.01
CA ALA A 175 -24.03 -15.78 10.64
C ALA A 175 -23.40 -17.16 10.90
N ASP A 176 -22.56 -17.64 9.98
CA ASP A 176 -22.04 -19.01 10.00
C ASP A 176 -20.55 -19.15 9.63
N GLY A 177 -19.89 -18.05 9.24
CA GLY A 177 -18.48 -18.07 8.82
C GLY A 177 -18.26 -18.66 7.43
N ALA A 178 -19.32 -18.89 6.65
CA ALA A 178 -19.20 -19.40 5.29
C ALA A 178 -18.57 -18.36 4.37
N MET A 179 -17.65 -18.80 3.51
CA MET A 179 -17.07 -17.95 2.48
C MET A 179 -18.13 -17.57 1.44
N ILE A 180 -18.30 -16.27 1.21
CA ILE A 180 -19.23 -15.71 0.22
C ILE A 180 -18.51 -15.48 -1.11
N LYS A 181 -17.36 -14.79 -1.06
CA LYS A 181 -16.69 -14.29 -2.25
C LYS A 181 -15.21 -14.07 -2.01
N ARG A 182 -14.43 -14.23 -3.08
CA ARG A 182 -13.00 -13.89 -3.14
C ARG A 182 -12.82 -12.78 -4.16
N ILE A 183 -12.16 -11.70 -3.76
CA ILE A 183 -11.76 -10.61 -4.66
C ILE A 183 -10.25 -10.72 -4.85
N GLN A 184 -9.84 -11.01 -6.08
CA GLN A 184 -8.44 -11.21 -6.44
C GLN A 184 -7.78 -9.90 -6.92
N ASN A 185 -6.57 -9.99 -7.46
CA ASN A 185 -5.81 -8.84 -7.96
C ASN A 185 -5.53 -7.80 -6.85
N VAL A 186 -5.24 -8.29 -5.65
CA VAL A 186 -4.83 -7.50 -4.49
C VAL A 186 -3.32 -7.64 -4.29
N GLY A 187 -2.68 -6.62 -3.70
CA GLY A 187 -1.28 -6.71 -3.28
C GLY A 187 -1.02 -7.94 -2.41
N GLN A 188 0.25 -8.35 -2.33
CA GLN A 188 0.67 -9.58 -1.65
C GLN A 188 0.15 -9.71 -0.22
N ARG A 189 0.13 -8.60 0.52
CA ARG A 189 -0.44 -8.50 1.88
C ARG A 189 -1.35 -7.29 1.97
N THR A 190 -2.42 -7.42 2.75
CA THR A 190 -3.37 -6.34 3.03
C THR A 190 -3.21 -5.88 4.47
N PHE A 191 -2.98 -4.58 4.70
CA PHE A 191 -2.78 -4.00 6.03
C PHE A 191 -3.95 -3.13 6.51
N ALA A 192 -4.77 -2.64 5.59
CA ALA A 192 -6.01 -1.95 5.94
C ALA A 192 -7.13 -2.26 4.95
N LEU A 193 -8.34 -2.41 5.49
CA LEU A 193 -9.58 -2.59 4.75
C LEU A 193 -10.62 -1.58 5.21
N ARG A 194 -11.25 -0.88 4.27
CA ARG A 194 -12.28 0.14 4.54
C ARG A 194 -13.36 0.10 3.49
N PHE A 195 -14.61 0.20 3.91
CA PHE A 195 -15.68 0.60 3.00
C PHE A 195 -15.73 2.12 2.89
N SER A 196 -16.07 2.64 1.72
CA SER A 196 -16.48 4.03 1.57
C SER A 196 -17.76 4.29 2.37
N ASN A 197 -18.00 5.54 2.76
CA ASN A 197 -19.13 5.90 3.61
C ASN A 197 -20.50 5.59 2.96
N ASP A 198 -20.57 5.60 1.63
CA ASP A 198 -21.76 5.21 0.85
C ASP A 198 -21.89 3.68 0.63
N GLY A 199 -20.92 2.91 1.11
CA GLY A 199 -20.85 1.46 0.99
C GLY A 199 -20.58 0.93 -0.42
N GLN A 200 -20.32 1.79 -1.40
CA GLN A 200 -20.18 1.38 -2.81
C GLN A 200 -18.79 0.84 -3.14
N HIS A 201 -17.78 1.18 -2.34
CA HIS A 201 -16.39 0.83 -2.58
C HIS A 201 -15.76 0.13 -1.40
N LEU A 202 -14.92 -0.86 -1.69
CA LEU A 202 -14.01 -1.51 -0.75
C LEU A 202 -12.57 -1.10 -1.09
N VAL A 203 -11.88 -0.49 -0.15
CA VAL A 203 -10.46 -0.16 -0.23
C VAL A 203 -9.65 -1.26 0.43
N ALA A 204 -8.71 -1.83 -0.32
CA ALA A 204 -7.67 -2.72 0.19
C ALA A 204 -6.30 -2.04 0.06
N ALA A 205 -5.78 -1.57 1.19
CA ALA A 205 -4.45 -0.98 1.28
C ALA A 205 -3.43 -2.05 1.67
N GLY A 206 -2.35 -2.13 0.89
CA GLY A 206 -1.41 -3.23 1.01
C GLY A 206 -0.24 -3.12 0.05
N GLY A 207 0.34 -4.28 -0.26
CA GLY A 207 1.42 -4.37 -1.23
C GLY A 207 2.37 -5.55 -1.01
N ALA A 208 3.52 -5.48 -1.65
CA ALA A 208 4.64 -6.40 -1.50
C ALA A 208 5.78 -5.70 -0.73
N PRO A 209 6.13 -6.18 0.48
CA PRO A 209 7.18 -5.57 1.31
C PRO A 209 8.48 -5.33 0.53
N GLY A 210 9.01 -4.11 0.64
CA GLY A 210 10.24 -3.66 -0.01
C GLY A 210 10.14 -3.46 -1.53
N ARG A 211 8.95 -3.56 -2.12
CA ARG A 211 8.77 -3.49 -3.59
C ARG A 211 7.69 -2.52 -4.04
N LEU A 212 6.49 -2.65 -3.49
CA LEU A 212 5.32 -1.89 -3.94
C LEU A 212 4.31 -1.78 -2.81
N GLY A 213 3.72 -0.60 -2.66
CA GLY A 213 2.49 -0.39 -1.93
C GLY A 213 1.45 0.30 -2.78
N GLU A 214 0.19 0.12 -2.43
CA GLU A 214 -0.95 0.69 -3.13
C GLU A 214 -2.22 0.59 -2.27
N ALA A 215 -3.20 1.45 -2.56
CA ALA A 215 -4.58 1.29 -2.16
C ALA A 215 -5.42 0.94 -3.39
N ARG A 216 -5.98 -0.27 -3.41
CA ARG A 216 -6.87 -0.73 -4.48
C ARG A 216 -8.33 -0.53 -4.09
N ILE A 217 -9.10 0.06 -5.00
CA ILE A 217 -10.51 0.40 -4.81
C ILE A 217 -11.31 -0.58 -5.65
N PHE A 218 -12.14 -1.39 -5.00
CA PHE A 218 -13.03 -2.34 -5.65
C PHE A 218 -14.49 -1.88 -5.54
N SER A 219 -15.32 -2.24 -6.50
CA SER A 219 -16.77 -2.17 -6.34
C SER A 219 -17.18 -3.14 -5.22
N ALA A 220 -17.88 -2.65 -4.20
CA ALA A 220 -18.40 -3.50 -3.14
C ALA A 220 -19.42 -4.52 -3.68
N ALA A 221 -20.18 -4.15 -4.70
CA ALA A 221 -21.20 -5.01 -5.30
C ALA A 221 -20.58 -6.10 -6.18
N THR A 222 -19.72 -5.72 -7.13
CA THR A 222 -19.22 -6.65 -8.16
C THR A 222 -17.84 -7.22 -7.84
N GLY A 223 -17.08 -6.60 -6.94
CA GLY A 223 -15.68 -6.98 -6.65
C GLY A 223 -14.71 -6.60 -7.76
N ASP A 224 -15.16 -5.88 -8.80
CA ASP A 224 -14.29 -5.44 -9.88
C ASP A 224 -13.41 -4.28 -9.41
N LEU A 225 -12.16 -4.27 -9.89
CA LEU A 225 -11.24 -3.16 -9.63
C LEU A 225 -11.74 -1.90 -10.33
N VAL A 226 -11.93 -0.82 -9.55
CA VAL A 226 -12.36 0.49 -10.03
C VAL A 226 -11.16 1.39 -10.29
N SER A 227 -10.25 1.48 -9.32
CA SER A 227 -9.04 2.31 -9.42
C SER A 227 -7.95 1.85 -8.47
N VAL A 228 -6.74 2.37 -8.66
CA VAL A 228 -5.60 2.18 -7.76
C VAL A 228 -5.02 3.55 -7.43
N LEU A 229 -4.92 3.86 -6.14
CA LEU A 229 -4.40 5.11 -5.62
C LEU A 229 -3.20 4.84 -4.70
N GLY A 230 -2.40 5.87 -4.43
CA GLY A 230 -1.35 5.76 -3.42
C GLY A 230 -0.26 4.75 -3.73
N THR A 231 0.16 4.61 -4.99
CA THR A 231 1.26 3.70 -5.31
C THR A 231 2.58 4.22 -4.72
N THR A 232 3.35 3.34 -4.09
CA THR A 232 4.61 3.68 -3.41
C THR A 232 5.65 2.59 -3.60
N SER A 233 6.93 2.88 -3.35
CA SER A 233 8.04 1.93 -3.45
C SER A 233 8.08 0.89 -2.33
N ASP A 234 7.21 0.98 -1.33
CA ASP A 234 7.01 -0.01 -0.28
C ASP A 234 5.54 -0.01 0.17
N VAL A 235 5.15 -0.93 1.05
CA VAL A 235 3.75 -1.20 1.40
C VAL A 235 2.98 0.02 1.93
N VAL A 236 1.71 0.13 1.52
CA VAL A 236 0.74 1.01 2.19
C VAL A 236 0.23 0.27 3.43
N LEU A 237 0.39 0.88 4.59
CA LEU A 237 0.12 0.27 5.89
C LEU A 237 -1.25 0.66 6.45
N ASP A 238 -1.77 1.83 6.06
CA ASP A 238 -3.09 2.27 6.49
C ASP A 238 -3.76 3.16 5.44
N ALA A 239 -5.09 3.13 5.42
CA ALA A 239 -5.93 3.97 4.59
C ALA A 239 -7.20 4.35 5.35
N GLN A 240 -7.61 5.61 5.29
CA GLN A 240 -8.75 6.14 6.04
C GLN A 240 -9.50 7.19 5.23
N PHE A 241 -10.82 7.03 5.15
CA PHE A 241 -11.71 8.09 4.71
C PHE A 241 -11.84 9.17 5.78
N ASN A 242 -11.99 10.42 5.35
CA ASN A 242 -12.45 11.47 6.25
C ASN A 242 -13.96 11.29 6.57
N LEU A 243 -14.49 12.16 7.44
CA LEU A 243 -15.87 12.04 7.93
C LEU A 243 -16.92 12.15 6.80
N THR A 244 -16.70 13.01 5.81
CA THR A 244 -17.62 13.19 4.68
C THR A 244 -17.48 12.07 3.64
N GLY A 245 -16.32 11.41 3.58
CA GLY A 245 -16.01 10.35 2.62
C GLY A 245 -15.54 10.86 1.26
N ASP A 246 -15.32 12.16 1.13
CA ASP A 246 -14.84 12.81 -0.10
C ASP A 246 -13.31 12.84 -0.20
N HIS A 247 -12.59 12.44 0.86
CA HIS A 247 -11.14 12.27 0.83
C HIS A 247 -10.70 10.93 1.40
N LEU A 248 -9.71 10.33 0.74
CA LEU A 248 -9.00 9.14 1.20
C LEU A 248 -7.55 9.51 1.52
N ALA A 249 -7.15 9.37 2.78
CA ALA A 249 -5.76 9.42 3.16
C ALA A 249 -5.16 8.01 3.12
N VAL A 250 -3.93 7.90 2.64
CA VAL A 250 -3.14 6.66 2.62
C VAL A 250 -1.75 6.95 3.18
N ALA A 251 -1.18 6.00 3.91
CA ALA A 251 0.16 6.13 4.47
C ALA A 251 0.90 4.78 4.47
N GLY A 252 2.23 4.83 4.33
CA GLY A 252 3.01 3.62 4.13
C GLY A 252 4.45 3.68 4.62
N ALA A 253 5.18 2.64 4.21
CA ALA A 253 6.58 2.40 4.53
C ALA A 253 7.56 3.35 3.80
N ASP A 254 7.08 4.20 2.90
CA ASP A 254 7.84 5.29 2.28
C ASP A 254 7.87 6.57 3.14
N SER A 255 7.32 6.52 4.35
CA SER A 255 7.27 7.63 5.32
C SER A 255 6.41 8.83 4.88
N SER A 256 5.55 8.64 3.89
CA SER A 256 4.68 9.69 3.36
C SER A 256 3.21 9.40 3.61
N ILE A 257 2.44 10.47 3.82
CA ILE A 257 0.98 10.47 3.77
C ILE A 257 0.56 11.11 2.45
N ARG A 258 -0.38 10.51 1.74
CA ARG A 258 -1.00 11.09 0.55
C ARG A 258 -2.51 11.20 0.76
N ILE A 259 -3.07 12.33 0.40
CA ILE A 259 -4.51 12.61 0.51
C ILE A 259 -5.06 12.78 -0.89
N TYR A 260 -6.10 12.01 -1.21
CA TYR A 260 -6.75 11.99 -2.50
C TYR A 260 -8.20 12.47 -2.38
N GLU A 261 -8.68 13.21 -3.37
CA GLU A 261 -10.12 13.36 -3.60
C GLU A 261 -10.71 12.00 -3.95
N PHE A 262 -11.88 11.69 -3.41
CA PHE A 262 -12.58 10.43 -3.65
C PHE A 262 -14.02 10.70 -4.14
N PRO A 263 -14.50 10.00 -5.19
CA PRO A 263 -13.84 8.92 -5.93
C PRO A 263 -12.93 9.39 -7.10
N ALA A 264 -12.77 10.70 -7.30
CA ALA A 264 -12.07 11.27 -8.46
C ALA A 264 -10.61 10.80 -8.59
N GLY A 265 -9.93 10.54 -7.47
CA GLY A 265 -8.57 10.01 -7.45
C GLY A 265 -7.47 11.06 -7.62
N ASN A 266 -7.81 12.35 -7.59
CA ASN A 266 -6.84 13.43 -7.69
C ASN A 266 -6.01 13.52 -6.41
N LEU A 267 -4.68 13.56 -6.53
CA LEU A 267 -3.79 13.80 -5.40
C LEU A 267 -3.91 15.27 -4.95
N VAL A 268 -4.40 15.49 -3.74
CA VAL A 268 -4.54 16.82 -3.14
C VAL A 268 -3.24 17.21 -2.43
N ARG A 269 -2.64 16.27 -1.70
CA ARG A 269 -1.52 16.59 -0.82
C ARG A 269 -0.61 15.39 -0.55
N THR A 270 0.69 15.67 -0.44
CA THR A 270 1.69 14.75 0.10
C THR A 270 2.33 15.38 1.33
N ILE A 271 2.40 14.65 2.44
CA ILE A 271 3.04 15.07 3.69
C ILE A 271 4.17 14.09 4.00
N SER A 272 5.40 14.61 4.07
CA SER A 272 6.62 13.83 4.33
C SER A 272 7.37 14.42 5.52
N SER A 273 7.02 13.98 6.73
CA SER A 273 7.57 14.52 8.00
C SER A 273 8.14 13.45 8.93
N HIS A 274 7.78 12.19 8.73
CA HIS A 274 8.31 11.07 9.50
C HIS A 274 9.65 10.60 8.94
N SER A 275 10.52 10.11 9.83
CA SER A 275 11.85 9.60 9.45
C SER A 275 11.86 8.10 9.17
N ASP A 276 10.77 7.40 9.47
CA ASP A 276 10.55 5.98 9.23
C ASP A 276 9.05 5.72 8.97
N TRP A 277 8.69 4.46 8.69
CA TRP A 277 7.36 4.02 8.25
C TRP A 277 6.21 4.64 9.02
N ILE A 278 5.18 5.08 8.30
CA ILE A 278 3.91 5.51 8.90
C ILE A 278 3.01 4.30 9.00
N MET A 279 2.72 3.89 10.24
CA MET A 279 2.03 2.65 10.56
C MET A 279 0.51 2.80 10.61
N ALA A 280 0.02 4.00 10.96
CA ALA A 280 -1.40 4.29 11.05
C ALA A 280 -1.67 5.78 10.87
N ILE A 281 -2.89 6.10 10.43
CA ILE A 281 -3.40 7.47 10.30
C ILE A 281 -4.83 7.56 10.86
N ALA A 282 -5.22 8.76 11.27
CA ALA A 282 -6.58 9.05 11.71
C ALA A 282 -6.96 10.48 11.37
N TRP A 283 -8.22 10.68 10.96
CA TRP A 283 -8.81 12.00 10.79
C TRP A 283 -9.39 12.50 12.11
N ASP A 284 -9.36 13.82 12.30
CA ASP A 284 -10.16 14.43 13.36
C ASP A 284 -11.65 14.40 13.02
N ASN A 285 -12.50 14.70 14.01
CA ASN A 285 -13.95 14.62 13.82
C ASN A 285 -14.50 15.75 12.91
N GLU A 286 -13.64 16.66 12.41
CA GLU A 286 -14.01 17.74 11.48
C GLU A 286 -13.40 17.56 10.07
N GLY A 287 -12.50 16.60 9.88
CA GLY A 287 -11.75 16.40 8.63
C GLY A 287 -10.66 17.45 8.37
N LYS A 288 -10.32 18.31 9.33
CA LYS A 288 -9.35 19.41 9.15
C LYS A 288 -7.94 19.04 9.58
N ARG A 289 -7.82 18.06 10.46
CA ARG A 289 -6.52 17.61 10.98
C ARG A 289 -6.36 16.11 10.76
N LEU A 290 -5.12 15.72 10.55
CA LEU A 290 -4.72 14.32 10.40
C LEU A 290 -3.65 13.98 11.42
N ALA A 291 -3.86 12.90 12.17
CA ALA A 291 -2.88 12.33 13.06
C ALA A 291 -2.24 11.10 12.41
N SER A 292 -0.98 10.84 12.76
CA SER A 292 -0.20 9.71 12.25
C SER A 292 0.63 9.07 13.37
N ALA A 293 0.90 7.77 13.24
CA ALA A 293 1.79 7.00 14.10
C ALA A 293 2.91 6.39 13.26
N SER A 294 4.15 6.40 13.77
CA SER A 294 5.31 5.94 13.01
C SER A 294 6.24 5.01 13.79
N ARG A 295 6.94 4.19 13.01
CA ARG A 295 8.07 3.38 13.44
C ARG A 295 9.23 4.22 14.01
N ASP A 296 9.27 5.51 13.70
CA ASP A 296 10.23 6.46 14.29
C ASP A 296 9.94 6.81 15.77
N LYS A 297 8.98 6.11 16.39
CA LYS A 297 8.60 6.22 17.80
C LYS A 297 7.88 7.53 18.13
N THR A 298 7.35 8.22 17.12
CA THR A 298 6.52 9.41 17.32
C THR A 298 5.13 9.22 16.73
N ALA A 299 4.19 9.98 17.28
CA ALA A 299 2.97 10.34 16.56
C ALA A 299 3.02 11.82 16.19
N LYS A 300 2.36 12.22 15.11
CA LYS A 300 2.34 13.62 14.63
C LYS A 300 0.94 14.05 14.25
N LEU A 301 0.65 15.34 14.42
CA LEU A 301 -0.60 16.00 14.03
C LEU A 301 -0.31 17.02 12.94
N PHE A 302 -1.12 17.03 11.89
CA PHE A 302 -0.99 17.91 10.74
C PHE A 302 -2.26 18.68 10.45
N ASP A 303 -2.11 19.86 9.87
CA ASP A 303 -3.18 20.54 9.16
C ASP A 303 -3.34 19.91 7.77
N VAL A 304 -4.57 19.55 7.40
CA VAL A 304 -4.84 18.88 6.12
C VAL A 304 -4.76 19.84 4.95
N GLU A 305 -5.18 21.09 5.14
CA GLU A 305 -5.23 22.09 4.07
C GLU A 305 -3.82 22.56 3.69
N THR A 306 -2.94 22.79 4.67
CA THR A 306 -1.58 23.30 4.43
C THR A 306 -0.52 22.20 4.39
N GLY A 307 -0.79 21.04 5.01
CA GLY A 307 0.20 19.98 5.22
C GLY A 307 1.22 20.28 6.30
N GLU A 308 1.05 21.37 7.06
CA GLU A 308 1.98 21.77 8.10
C GLU A 308 1.91 20.82 9.29
N LEU A 309 3.09 20.51 9.84
CA LEU A 309 3.21 19.81 11.11
C LEU A 309 2.81 20.75 12.25
N LEU A 310 1.73 20.41 12.95
CA LEU A 310 1.23 21.17 14.09
C LEU A 310 1.91 20.74 15.39
N VAL A 311 1.94 19.43 15.66
CA VAL A 311 2.46 18.88 16.93
C VAL A 311 3.17 17.55 16.69
N THR A 312 4.26 17.31 17.42
CA THR A 312 4.90 15.99 17.53
C THR A 312 4.74 15.45 18.95
N TYR A 313 4.17 14.25 19.07
CA TYR A 313 3.99 13.53 20.32
C TYR A 313 5.16 12.57 20.55
N SER A 314 6.13 13.04 21.32
CA SER A 314 7.34 12.29 21.69
C SER A 314 7.19 11.69 23.09
N GLY A 315 7.63 10.44 23.28
CA GLY A 315 7.61 9.78 24.59
C GLY A 315 7.35 8.26 24.55
N HIS A 316 7.09 7.70 23.37
CA HIS A 316 7.15 6.26 23.15
C HIS A 316 8.62 5.80 23.10
N ASN A 317 8.93 4.69 23.77
CA ASN A 317 10.27 4.08 23.74
C ASN A 317 10.47 3.12 22.56
N ASN A 318 9.39 2.72 21.90
CA ASN A 318 9.30 1.74 20.82
C ASN A 318 8.41 2.26 19.68
N PRO A 319 8.39 1.59 18.51
CA PRO A 319 7.53 1.97 17.38
C PRO A 319 6.07 2.23 17.76
N VAL A 320 5.49 3.32 17.25
CA VAL A 320 4.06 3.63 17.40
C VAL A 320 3.34 3.00 16.21
N LYS A 321 2.36 2.14 16.48
CA LYS A 321 1.65 1.36 15.45
C LYS A 321 0.20 1.79 15.24
N GLY A 322 -0.36 2.56 16.16
CA GLY A 322 -1.74 3.02 16.09
C GLY A 322 -1.90 4.45 16.56
N VAL A 323 -2.87 5.15 15.98
CA VAL A 323 -3.24 6.53 16.33
C VAL A 323 -4.75 6.70 16.18
N ALA A 324 -5.37 7.49 17.04
CA ALA A 324 -6.76 7.92 16.85
C ALA A 324 -7.05 9.25 17.54
N PHE A 325 -8.09 9.95 17.09
CA PHE A 325 -8.59 11.13 17.78
C PHE A 325 -9.48 10.75 18.96
N HIS A 326 -9.41 11.52 20.03
CA HIS A 326 -10.44 11.49 21.05
C HIS A 326 -11.73 12.16 20.52
N PRO A 327 -12.93 11.75 21.01
CA PRO A 327 -14.20 12.39 20.61
C PRO A 327 -14.27 13.91 20.80
N ASP A 328 -13.50 14.46 21.75
CA ASP A 328 -13.44 15.89 22.06
C ASP A 328 -12.52 16.72 21.15
N ASN A 329 -11.81 16.08 20.19
CA ASN A 329 -10.81 16.73 19.32
C ASN A 329 -9.62 17.40 20.04
N ASN A 330 -9.56 17.36 21.37
CA ASN A 330 -8.54 17.97 22.21
C ASN A 330 -7.46 16.97 22.62
N HIS A 331 -7.70 15.67 22.46
CA HIS A 331 -6.72 14.62 22.75
C HIS A 331 -6.46 13.71 21.55
N ILE A 332 -5.22 13.21 21.47
CA ILE A 332 -4.80 12.17 20.52
C ILE A 332 -4.45 10.91 21.31
N TYR A 333 -4.91 9.76 20.84
CA TYR A 333 -4.47 8.44 21.30
C TYR A 333 -3.34 7.92 20.44
N SER A 334 -2.35 7.29 21.04
CA SER A 334 -1.36 6.51 20.31
C SER A 334 -0.90 5.27 21.07
N ALA A 335 -0.57 4.20 20.35
CA ALA A 335 -0.18 2.92 20.94
C ALA A 335 0.80 2.16 20.05
N GLY A 336 1.58 1.25 20.64
CA GLY A 336 2.53 0.45 19.88
C GLY A 336 3.36 -0.51 20.73
N GLY A 337 4.66 -0.61 20.41
CA GLY A 337 5.58 -1.59 20.96
C GLY A 337 6.04 -1.33 22.40
N ASP A 338 5.58 -0.26 23.05
CA ASP A 338 5.85 0.01 24.47
C ASP A 338 4.74 -0.53 25.39
N ASN A 339 3.77 -1.26 24.81
CA ASN A 339 2.68 -1.96 25.48
C ASN A 339 1.74 -1.01 26.24
N LYS A 340 1.58 0.22 25.75
CA LYS A 340 0.70 1.21 26.37
C LYS A 340 -0.14 1.91 25.31
N VAL A 341 -1.33 2.34 25.72
CA VAL A 341 -2.08 3.40 25.04
C VAL A 341 -1.78 4.69 25.77
N HIS A 342 -1.26 5.69 25.08
CA HIS A 342 -1.05 7.03 25.61
C HIS A 342 -2.11 7.98 25.07
N TRP A 343 -2.45 9.01 25.82
CA TRP A 343 -3.17 10.16 25.30
C TRP A 343 -2.47 11.47 25.58
N TRP A 344 -2.52 12.35 24.59
CA TRP A 344 -1.76 13.59 24.52
C TRP A 344 -2.69 14.76 24.34
N ASN A 345 -2.40 15.89 24.97
CA ASN A 345 -3.07 17.13 24.64
C ASN A 345 -2.71 17.54 23.20
N SER A 346 -3.72 17.73 22.36
CA SER A 346 -3.56 17.98 20.93
C SER A 346 -2.89 19.30 20.60
N ALA A 347 -2.94 20.30 21.50
CA ALA A 347 -2.44 21.65 21.27
C ALA A 347 -0.96 21.82 21.63
N ASP A 348 -0.46 21.10 22.64
CA ASP A 348 0.91 21.27 23.15
C ASP A 348 1.74 19.97 23.21
N GLY A 349 1.14 18.84 22.89
CA GLY A 349 1.82 17.54 22.85
C GLY A 349 2.14 16.93 24.20
N LYS A 350 1.70 17.52 25.31
CA LYS A 350 1.94 16.95 26.64
C LYS A 350 1.15 15.68 26.85
N LYS A 351 1.80 14.65 27.41
CA LYS A 351 1.13 13.41 27.82
C LYS A 351 0.15 13.72 28.95
N ALA A 352 -1.13 13.43 28.73
CA ALA A 352 -2.20 13.57 29.71
C ALA A 352 -2.43 12.27 30.51
N GLY A 353 -2.06 11.12 29.96
CA GLY A 353 -2.06 9.85 30.69
C GLY A 353 -1.72 8.65 29.81
N GLU A 354 -1.78 7.47 30.42
CA GLU A 354 -1.52 6.20 29.75
C GLU A 354 -2.31 5.05 30.41
N LEU A 355 -2.57 4.01 29.62
CA LEU A 355 -3.20 2.76 30.03
C LEU A 355 -2.32 1.60 29.59
N ALA A 356 -1.88 0.77 30.54
CA ALA A 356 -1.09 -0.42 30.24
C ALA A 356 -1.90 -1.45 29.44
N GLN A 357 -1.23 -2.15 28.53
CA GLN A 357 -1.74 -3.27 27.76
C GLN A 357 -0.92 -4.51 28.12
N GLY A 358 -1.44 -5.71 27.88
CA GLY A 358 -0.71 -6.95 28.20
C GLY A 358 0.41 -7.28 27.23
N GLY A 359 0.54 -6.55 26.11
CA GLY A 359 1.59 -6.71 25.12
C GLY A 359 1.59 -5.59 24.09
N GLU A 360 2.43 -5.73 23.07
CA GLU A 360 2.53 -4.76 21.98
C GLU A 360 1.16 -4.57 21.32
N VAL A 361 0.78 -3.32 21.06
CA VAL A 361 -0.47 -3.00 20.34
C VAL A 361 -0.17 -2.95 18.84
N TYR A 362 -0.85 -3.81 18.07
CA TYR A 362 -0.69 -3.89 16.62
C TYR A 362 -1.66 -2.97 15.87
N LYS A 363 -2.87 -2.77 16.39
CA LYS A 363 -3.88 -1.87 15.82
C LYS A 363 -4.58 -1.09 16.93
N LEU A 364 -4.82 0.19 16.68
CA LEU A 364 -5.65 1.06 17.51
C LEU A 364 -6.62 1.79 16.58
N GLU A 365 -7.92 1.69 16.86
CA GLU A 365 -8.97 2.33 16.06
C GLU A 365 -10.02 2.97 16.96
N LYS A 366 -10.48 4.17 16.60
CA LYS A 366 -11.64 4.82 17.22
C LYS A 366 -12.89 4.49 16.43
N ILE A 367 -13.91 3.99 17.12
CA ILE A 367 -15.19 3.66 16.52
C ILE A 367 -16.30 4.17 17.45
N GLY A 368 -17.07 5.15 16.97
CA GLY A 368 -18.04 5.86 17.81
C GLY A 368 -17.38 6.48 19.05
N GLY A 369 -17.90 6.12 20.22
CA GLY A 369 -17.42 6.56 21.54
C GLY A 369 -16.34 5.67 22.17
N VAL A 370 -15.84 4.65 21.47
CA VAL A 370 -14.84 3.72 22.00
C VAL A 370 -13.58 3.71 21.16
N ILE A 371 -12.47 3.29 21.76
CA ILE A 371 -11.28 2.83 21.04
C ILE A 371 -11.13 1.33 21.21
N THR A 372 -10.60 0.67 20.20
CA THR A 372 -10.24 -0.75 20.24
C THR A 372 -8.74 -0.91 20.10
N THR A 373 -8.16 -1.88 20.81
CA THR A 373 -6.76 -2.27 20.65
C THR A 373 -6.66 -3.76 20.36
N SER A 374 -5.89 -4.15 19.34
CA SER A 374 -5.49 -5.54 19.11
C SER A 374 -4.04 -5.72 19.54
N SER A 375 -3.74 -6.74 20.37
CA SER A 375 -2.45 -6.86 21.03
C SER A 375 -1.78 -8.24 20.93
N ALA A 376 -0.45 -8.25 21.16
CA ALA A 376 0.38 -9.44 21.27
C ALA A 376 0.02 -10.34 22.47
N ASP A 377 -0.78 -9.85 23.41
CA ASP A 377 -1.34 -10.69 24.48
C ASP A 377 -2.57 -11.51 24.05
N LYS A 378 -2.85 -11.53 22.74
CA LYS A 378 -3.90 -12.34 22.10
C LYS A 378 -5.31 -11.85 22.42
N THR A 379 -5.44 -10.60 22.86
CA THR A 379 -6.72 -10.01 23.20
C THR A 379 -7.00 -8.74 22.41
N ILE A 380 -8.30 -8.50 22.21
CA ILE A 380 -8.80 -7.22 21.79
C ILE A 380 -9.44 -6.53 22.98
N ARG A 381 -9.08 -5.27 23.25
CA ARG A 381 -9.74 -4.49 24.30
C ARG A 381 -10.61 -3.42 23.70
N GLN A 382 -11.75 -3.19 24.33
CA GLN A 382 -12.62 -2.05 24.08
C GLN A 382 -12.52 -1.12 25.26
N ILE A 383 -12.15 0.12 24.99
CA ILE A 383 -11.90 1.16 25.99
C ILE A 383 -12.84 2.31 25.69
N ASP A 384 -13.48 2.83 26.72
CA ASP A 384 -14.30 4.03 26.62
C ASP A 384 -13.40 5.21 26.29
N ALA A 385 -13.63 5.87 25.14
CA ALA A 385 -12.75 6.94 24.71
C ALA A 385 -12.86 8.17 25.63
N ALA A 386 -14.01 8.45 26.24
CA ALA A 386 -14.17 9.64 27.08
C ALA A 386 -13.56 9.48 28.48
N THR A 387 -13.62 8.28 29.04
CA THR A 387 -13.21 7.99 30.43
C THR A 387 -11.91 7.20 30.54
N GLN A 388 -11.39 6.70 29.42
CA GLN A 388 -10.16 5.91 29.33
C GLN A 388 -10.21 4.61 30.16
N LYS A 389 -11.42 4.13 30.48
CA LYS A 389 -11.63 2.88 31.20
C LYS A 389 -11.84 1.74 30.23
N GLU A 390 -11.16 0.63 30.49
CA GLU A 390 -11.44 -0.63 29.81
C GLU A 390 -12.90 -1.04 30.10
N ILE A 391 -13.68 -1.23 29.04
CA ILE A 391 -15.05 -1.71 29.10
C ILE A 391 -15.04 -3.23 29.04
N ARG A 392 -14.30 -3.80 28.07
CA ARG A 392 -14.22 -5.25 27.83
C ARG A 392 -12.86 -5.67 27.31
N ASN A 393 -12.57 -6.93 27.57
CA ASN A 393 -11.43 -7.67 27.06
C ASN A 393 -11.93 -8.94 26.34
N TYR A 394 -11.78 -8.98 25.03
CA TYR A 394 -12.15 -10.10 24.17
C TYR A 394 -10.94 -11.02 24.00
N ALA A 395 -10.98 -12.14 24.71
CA ALA A 395 -9.95 -13.17 24.71
C ALA A 395 -10.39 -14.40 23.88
N GLY A 396 -9.50 -15.38 23.77
CA GLY A 396 -9.79 -16.70 23.18
C GLY A 396 -9.03 -17.00 21.89
N HIS A 397 -8.29 -16.04 21.31
CA HIS A 397 -7.37 -16.34 20.23
C HIS A 397 -6.17 -17.16 20.73
N ALA A 398 -5.72 -18.12 19.92
CA ALA A 398 -4.57 -18.95 20.26
C ALA A 398 -3.23 -18.23 20.00
N ASP A 399 -3.25 -17.20 19.15
CA ASP A 399 -2.10 -16.37 18.76
C ASP A 399 -2.43 -14.86 18.83
N TRP A 400 -1.46 -14.01 18.47
CA TRP A 400 -1.58 -12.55 18.50
C TRP A 400 -2.78 -12.05 17.72
N THR A 401 -3.52 -11.09 18.29
CA THR A 401 -4.57 -10.36 17.57
C THR A 401 -3.95 -9.19 16.83
N LEU A 402 -4.06 -9.17 15.50
CA LEU A 402 -3.38 -8.22 14.63
C LEU A 402 -4.30 -7.10 14.14
N SER A 403 -5.59 -7.38 14.06
CA SER A 403 -6.59 -6.44 13.57
C SER A 403 -7.91 -6.63 14.29
N SER A 404 -8.71 -5.58 14.28
CA SER A 404 -10.07 -5.58 14.78
C SER A 404 -10.95 -4.67 13.94
N ALA A 405 -12.26 -4.86 14.02
CA ALA A 405 -13.24 -3.95 13.46
C ALA A 405 -14.49 -3.97 14.33
N PHE A 406 -15.21 -2.85 14.42
CA PHE A 406 -16.48 -2.77 15.12
C PHE A 406 -17.57 -2.27 14.16
N HIS A 407 -18.74 -2.89 14.24
CA HIS A 407 -19.91 -2.49 13.50
C HIS A 407 -20.97 -1.92 14.43
N GLU A 408 -21.27 -0.63 14.27
CA GLU A 408 -22.11 0.15 15.18
C GLU A 408 -23.55 -0.34 15.24
N ALA A 409 -24.16 -0.66 14.09
CA ALA A 409 -25.57 -1.03 14.05
C ALA A 409 -25.85 -2.42 14.64
N THR A 410 -24.93 -3.37 14.44
CA THR A 410 -25.08 -4.75 14.97
C THR A 410 -24.40 -4.94 16.33
N LYS A 411 -23.68 -3.92 16.82
CA LYS A 411 -22.87 -3.97 18.05
C LYS A 411 -21.97 -5.21 18.05
N ARG A 412 -21.31 -5.47 16.91
CA ARG A 412 -20.38 -6.59 16.77
C ARG A 412 -18.96 -6.08 16.71
N ILE A 413 -18.06 -6.83 17.32
CA ILE A 413 -16.61 -6.65 17.14
C ILE A 413 -16.06 -7.91 16.48
N ALA A 414 -15.24 -7.73 15.45
CA ALA A 414 -14.49 -8.80 14.80
C ALA A 414 -13.01 -8.64 15.14
N GLY A 415 -12.32 -9.77 15.31
CA GLY A 415 -10.89 -9.84 15.57
C GLY A 415 -10.21 -10.79 14.61
N GLY A 416 -9.09 -10.37 14.04
CA GLY A 416 -8.23 -11.18 13.19
C GLY A 416 -6.90 -11.49 13.87
N ALA A 417 -6.48 -12.76 13.87
CA ALA A 417 -5.26 -13.20 14.52
C ALA A 417 -4.18 -13.71 13.56
N PHE A 418 -2.97 -13.86 14.10
CA PHE A 418 -1.78 -14.30 13.35
C PHE A 418 -1.91 -15.72 12.80
N ASP A 419 -2.64 -16.59 13.50
CA ASP A 419 -2.93 -17.97 13.09
C ASP A 419 -4.04 -18.09 12.03
N GLY A 420 -4.60 -16.97 11.57
CA GLY A 420 -5.69 -16.95 10.60
C GLY A 420 -7.10 -17.02 11.22
N ALA A 421 -7.21 -17.15 12.54
CA ALA A 421 -8.51 -17.19 13.20
C ALA A 421 -9.20 -15.82 13.13
N VAL A 422 -10.49 -15.86 12.81
CA VAL A 422 -11.41 -14.73 12.95
C VAL A 422 -12.44 -15.07 14.00
N LYS A 423 -12.64 -14.14 14.93
CA LYS A 423 -13.64 -14.24 15.99
C LYS A 423 -14.56 -13.03 15.93
N ILE A 424 -15.85 -13.25 16.19
CA ILE A 424 -16.86 -12.21 16.30
C ILE A 424 -17.51 -12.31 17.67
N TRP A 425 -17.62 -11.19 18.36
CA TRP A 425 -18.29 -11.09 19.66
C TRP A 425 -19.42 -10.08 19.62
N ASN A 426 -20.40 -10.28 20.50
CA ASN A 426 -21.36 -9.25 20.86
C ASN A 426 -20.66 -8.23 21.76
N ALA A 427 -20.68 -6.97 21.33
CA ALA A 427 -20.01 -5.88 22.01
C ALA A 427 -20.86 -5.26 23.12
N GLU A 428 -21.96 -5.88 23.53
CA GLU A 428 -22.77 -5.45 24.68
C GLU A 428 -22.52 -6.33 25.91
N ASP A 429 -22.30 -7.62 25.73
CA ASP A 429 -22.10 -8.59 26.81
C ASP A 429 -20.74 -9.31 26.74
N GLY A 430 -20.00 -9.18 25.63
CA GLY A 430 -18.72 -9.86 25.42
C GLY A 430 -18.86 -11.31 24.96
N ALA A 431 -20.08 -11.80 24.69
CA ALA A 431 -20.30 -13.17 24.29
C ALA A 431 -19.73 -13.44 22.89
N GLU A 432 -18.96 -14.52 22.75
CA GLU A 432 -18.51 -14.99 21.44
C GLU A 432 -19.71 -15.47 20.62
N VAL A 433 -19.81 -14.97 19.39
CA VAL A 433 -20.90 -15.28 18.44
C VAL A 433 -20.43 -16.31 17.42
N LEU A 434 -19.21 -16.15 16.91
CA LEU A 434 -18.69 -16.95 15.82
C LEU A 434 -17.16 -17.02 15.88
N THR A 435 -16.61 -18.19 15.55
CA THR A 435 -15.18 -18.40 15.32
C THR A 435 -14.99 -19.23 14.06
N PHE A 436 -14.08 -18.84 13.19
CA PHE A 436 -13.68 -19.60 12.02
C PHE A 436 -12.23 -19.28 11.61
N VAL A 437 -11.65 -20.08 10.72
CA VAL A 437 -10.34 -19.81 10.12
C VAL A 437 -10.55 -19.19 8.74
N ALA A 438 -10.04 -17.98 8.54
CA ALA A 438 -10.17 -17.25 7.27
C ALA A 438 -9.13 -17.73 6.24
N ALA A 439 -9.22 -18.99 5.84
CA ALA A 439 -8.32 -19.61 4.86
C ALA A 439 -9.12 -20.48 3.88
N PRO A 440 -9.40 -19.98 2.66
CA PRO A 440 -10.13 -20.75 1.64
C PRO A 440 -9.55 -22.15 1.42
N GLY A 441 -10.40 -23.17 1.56
CA GLY A 441 -10.04 -24.58 1.33
C GLY A 441 -9.35 -25.30 2.49
N VAL A 442 -8.99 -24.61 3.58
CA VAL A 442 -8.52 -25.25 4.81
C VAL A 442 -9.74 -25.75 5.58
N LYS A 443 -9.75 -27.04 5.94
CA LYS A 443 -10.80 -27.66 6.74
C LYS A 443 -10.39 -27.79 8.19
#